data_AF-A0A6G0Q1V3-F1
#
_entry.id   AF-A0A6G0Q1V3-F1
#
_cell.length_a   1.000
_cell.length_b   1.000
_cell.length_c   1.000
_cell.angle_alpha   90.00
_cell.angle_beta   90.00
_cell.angle_gamma   90.00
#
_symmetry.space_group_name_H-M   'P 1'
#
loop_
_entity.id
_entity.type
_entity.pdbx_description
1 polymer ?
#
loop_
_entity_poly.entity_id
_entity_poly.type
_entity_poly.pdbx_seq_one_letter_code
_entity_poly.pdbx_strand_id
1 'polypeptide(L)'
;VLLALVEASNGATTDPAKAKYTVSAFAIGDWGSTTDRGSCCGGTFNNFDLHAQEVVGMLMDKQAAISKPKAVLGHGDSFYWTGIDSLEGRDARFQTTYESKYSGANIKNVDWVNVMGNHDYGGANYVCNVGDHLVRCNSTQEMLQGLQNKFSYQSTYKSPNNNRWHLNDRFYVHRIEDRASGVSIDIFNVDMNDADIAGSHGVCCQCYGYAPSNDNGGCGGIARGDKYCCGGDTAMYDTCMAKFCEWAEDSR
;
A
#
# COMPACT_ATOMS: atom_id res chain seq x y z
N VAL A 1 -55.34 -24.17 9.24
CA VAL A 1 -54.34 -24.81 8.36
C VAL A 1 -53.10 -25.07 9.21
N LEU A 2 -52.81 -26.34 9.44
CA LEU A 2 -51.59 -26.85 10.06
C LEU A 2 -50.50 -26.96 8.96
N LEU A 3 -49.23 -27.04 9.38
CA LEU A 3 -47.97 -27.19 8.61
C LEU A 3 -47.33 -25.88 8.12
N ALA A 4 -46.02 -25.65 8.29
CA ALA A 4 -44.98 -26.40 8.98
C ALA A 4 -43.85 -25.42 9.36
N LEU A 5 -43.31 -25.55 10.57
CA LEU A 5 -41.98 -25.03 10.89
C LEU A 5 -41.00 -25.80 10.03
N VAL A 6 -40.37 -25.12 9.08
CA VAL A 6 -39.18 -25.64 8.42
C VAL A 6 -38.08 -25.59 9.46
N GLU A 7 -37.73 -26.75 10.01
CA GLU A 7 -36.50 -26.93 10.77
C GLU A 7 -35.34 -26.45 9.89
N ALA A 8 -34.64 -25.42 10.36
CA ALA A 8 -33.35 -25.04 9.79
C ALA A 8 -32.36 -26.15 10.14
N SER A 9 -32.26 -27.15 9.27
CA SER A 9 -31.29 -28.22 9.41
C SER A 9 -29.89 -27.74 9.06
N ASN A 10 -28.99 -27.96 10.03
CA ASN A 10 -27.54 -28.05 9.95
C ASN A 10 -26.74 -26.75 9.82
N GLY A 11 -26.30 -26.25 10.98
CA GLY A 11 -25.05 -25.51 11.09
C GLY A 11 -23.90 -26.30 10.44
N ALA A 12 -23.04 -25.61 9.71
CA ALA A 12 -21.89 -26.21 9.04
C ALA A 12 -21.04 -27.03 10.03
N THR A 13 -20.95 -28.33 9.81
CA THR A 13 -20.29 -29.32 10.68
C THR A 13 -18.82 -29.53 10.32
N THR A 14 -18.12 -28.54 9.78
CA THR A 14 -16.73 -28.72 9.38
C THR A 14 -15.81 -28.45 10.55
N ASP A 15 -15.08 -29.48 10.99
CA ASP A 15 -13.92 -29.35 11.89
C ASP A 15 -12.86 -28.49 11.19
N PRO A 16 -12.59 -27.25 11.64
CA PRO A 16 -11.65 -26.34 10.97
C PRO A 16 -10.23 -26.91 10.87
N ALA A 17 -9.86 -27.85 11.75
CA ALA A 17 -8.56 -28.51 11.75
C ALA A 17 -8.43 -29.61 10.68
N LYS A 18 -9.56 -30.10 10.14
CA LYS A 18 -9.61 -31.11 9.06
C LYS A 18 -10.11 -30.54 7.74
N ALA A 19 -10.55 -29.28 7.75
CA ALA A 19 -10.99 -28.58 6.54
C ALA A 19 -9.83 -28.49 5.54
N LYS A 20 -10.08 -28.92 4.30
CA LYS A 20 -9.14 -28.76 3.19
C LYS A 20 -9.45 -27.46 2.46
N TYR A 21 -8.62 -26.46 2.67
CA TYR A 21 -8.70 -25.21 1.92
C TYR A 21 -8.07 -25.41 0.54
N THR A 22 -8.86 -25.23 -0.52
CA THR A 22 -8.42 -25.40 -1.91
C THR A 22 -7.91 -24.09 -2.51
N VAL A 23 -8.33 -22.96 -1.94
CA VAL A 23 -7.85 -21.62 -2.26
C VAL A 23 -7.36 -20.97 -0.96
N SER A 24 -6.21 -20.31 -1.03
CA SER A 24 -5.63 -19.55 0.06
C SER A 24 -4.97 -18.29 -0.48
N ALA A 25 -4.91 -17.25 0.34
CA ALA A 25 -4.19 -16.02 0.07
C ALA A 25 -3.56 -15.52 1.38
N PHE A 26 -2.47 -14.77 1.27
CA PHE A 26 -1.93 -14.00 2.39
C PHE A 26 -2.42 -12.57 2.33
N ALA A 27 -2.46 -11.89 3.47
CA ALA A 27 -2.78 -10.47 3.57
C ALA A 27 -1.68 -9.78 4.38
N ILE A 28 -1.16 -8.66 3.88
CA ILE A 28 -0.14 -7.85 4.53
C ILE A 28 -0.35 -6.38 4.18
N GLY A 29 -0.12 -5.47 5.13
CA GLY A 29 -0.15 -4.01 4.96
C GLY A 29 1.01 -3.39 5.74
N ASP A 30 1.32 -2.12 5.47
CA ASP A 30 2.29 -1.33 6.24
C ASP A 30 3.67 -2.02 6.36
N TRP A 31 4.09 -2.69 5.29
CA TRP A 31 5.19 -3.66 5.33
C TRP A 31 6.52 -3.11 4.82
N GLY A 32 6.48 -1.98 4.10
CA GLY A 32 7.59 -1.48 3.31
C GLY A 32 8.65 -0.71 4.07
N SER A 33 9.58 -1.36 4.76
CA SER A 33 10.57 -0.64 5.59
C SER A 33 11.33 0.48 4.85
N THR A 34 11.61 1.56 5.59
CA THR A 34 12.52 2.63 5.18
C THR A 34 13.91 2.05 4.87
N THR A 35 14.61 2.61 3.87
CA THR A 35 15.93 2.11 3.45
C THR A 35 17.00 2.28 4.52
N ASP A 36 16.85 3.26 5.41
CA ASP A 36 17.75 3.54 6.53
C ASP A 36 17.35 2.80 7.81
N ARG A 37 16.24 2.03 7.77
CA ARG A 37 15.62 1.36 8.94
C ARG A 37 15.24 2.36 10.06
N GLY A 38 14.99 3.61 9.69
CA GLY A 38 14.45 4.63 10.57
C GLY A 38 12.94 4.52 10.76
N SER A 39 12.42 5.27 11.73
CA SER A 39 10.97 5.44 11.95
C SER A 39 10.66 6.91 12.17
N CYS A 40 9.55 7.36 11.57
CA CYS A 40 9.02 8.72 11.72
C CYS A 40 8.61 9.06 13.16
N CYS A 41 8.28 8.05 13.97
CA CYS A 41 7.72 8.23 15.31
C CYS A 41 8.80 8.32 16.40
N GLY A 42 10.08 8.19 16.01
CA GLY A 42 11.18 8.05 16.97
C GLY A 42 11.03 6.81 17.86
N GLY A 43 11.93 6.66 18.82
CA GLY A 43 11.90 5.56 19.80
C GLY A 43 13.19 4.77 19.88
N THR A 44 13.27 3.90 20.89
CA THR A 44 14.36 2.94 21.03
C THR A 44 13.96 1.65 20.36
N PHE A 45 14.53 1.38 19.18
CA PHE A 45 14.28 0.16 18.42
C PHE A 45 15.25 -0.93 18.83
N ASN A 46 14.75 -2.15 18.94
CA ASN A 46 15.59 -3.33 19.06
C ASN A 46 15.76 -4.00 17.68
N ASN A 47 16.53 -5.09 17.63
CA ASN A 47 16.79 -5.79 16.38
C ASN A 47 15.54 -6.40 15.74
N PHE A 48 14.50 -6.78 16.51
CA PHE A 48 13.25 -7.28 15.94
C PHE A 48 12.52 -6.19 15.18
N ASP A 49 12.46 -4.97 15.73
CA ASP A 49 11.78 -3.84 15.08
C ASP A 49 12.48 -3.49 13.75
N LEU A 50 13.82 -3.42 13.76
CA LEU A 50 14.64 -3.07 12.59
C LEU A 50 14.64 -4.14 11.48
N HIS A 51 14.24 -5.38 11.80
CA HIS A 51 14.24 -6.53 10.87
C HIS A 51 12.84 -7.14 10.72
N ALA A 52 11.78 -6.44 11.16
CA ALA A 52 10.42 -6.97 11.20
C ALA A 52 9.96 -7.46 9.82
N GLN A 53 10.22 -6.66 8.77
CA GLN A 53 9.87 -7.03 7.40
C GLN A 53 10.57 -8.33 6.94
N GLU A 54 11.85 -8.50 7.28
CA GLU A 54 12.65 -9.66 6.88
C GLU A 54 12.17 -10.93 7.60
N VAL A 55 11.84 -10.80 8.88
CA VAL A 55 11.26 -11.89 9.68
C VAL A 55 9.90 -12.29 9.13
N VAL A 56 9.02 -11.33 8.85
CA VAL A 56 7.69 -11.59 8.26
C VAL A 56 7.83 -12.25 6.89
N GLY A 57 8.70 -11.75 6.01
CA GLY A 57 8.96 -12.36 4.70
C GLY A 57 9.43 -13.82 4.78
N MET A 58 10.31 -14.13 5.75
CA MET A 58 10.76 -15.50 6.02
C MET A 58 9.64 -16.40 6.54
N LEU A 59 8.79 -15.90 7.44
CA LEU A 59 7.64 -16.66 7.95
C LEU A 59 6.59 -16.90 6.87
N MET A 60 6.32 -15.91 6.03
CA MET A 60 5.43 -16.04 4.87
C MET A 60 5.96 -17.12 3.92
N ASP A 61 7.25 -17.15 3.60
CA ASP A 61 7.83 -18.21 2.76
C ASP A 61 7.63 -19.62 3.35
N LYS A 62 7.93 -19.78 4.66
CA LYS A 62 7.72 -21.06 5.35
C LYS A 62 6.25 -21.49 5.31
N GLN A 63 5.34 -20.55 5.53
CA GLN A 63 3.90 -20.81 5.49
C GLN A 63 3.41 -21.10 4.07
N ALA A 64 4.02 -20.50 3.04
CA ALA A 64 3.67 -20.72 1.64
C ALA A 64 3.97 -22.17 1.20
N ALA A 65 4.98 -22.82 1.79
CA ALA A 65 5.27 -24.24 1.55
C ALA A 65 4.10 -25.17 1.93
N ILE A 66 3.31 -24.76 2.94
CA ILE A 66 2.20 -25.53 3.49
C ILE A 66 0.89 -25.12 2.81
N SER A 67 0.57 -23.83 2.87
CA SER A 67 -0.72 -23.28 2.47
C SER A 67 -0.85 -23.00 0.98
N LYS A 68 0.27 -22.84 0.26
CA LYS A 68 0.35 -22.60 -1.19
C LYS A 68 -0.58 -21.46 -1.65
N PRO A 69 -0.38 -20.23 -1.15
CA PRO A 69 -1.22 -19.10 -1.49
C PRO A 69 -1.24 -18.86 -2.99
N LYS A 70 -2.43 -18.54 -3.52
CA LYS A 70 -2.62 -18.12 -4.91
C LYS A 70 -2.21 -16.67 -5.12
N ALA A 71 -2.30 -15.85 -4.07
CA ALA A 71 -1.91 -14.46 -4.08
C ALA A 71 -1.48 -13.98 -2.68
N VAL A 72 -0.75 -12.87 -2.65
CA VAL A 72 -0.55 -12.00 -1.48
C VAL A 72 -1.32 -10.71 -1.72
N LEU A 73 -2.17 -10.33 -0.77
CA LEU A 73 -2.97 -9.12 -0.80
C LEU A 73 -2.19 -8.02 -0.06
N GLY A 74 -1.63 -7.08 -0.82
CA GLY A 74 -0.87 -5.94 -0.33
C GLY A 74 -1.77 -4.74 -0.06
N HIS A 75 -1.98 -4.39 1.20
CA HIS A 75 -2.92 -3.35 1.64
C HIS A 75 -2.32 -1.94 1.67
N GLY A 76 -1.32 -1.67 0.81
CA GLY A 76 -0.66 -0.37 0.74
C GLY A 76 0.44 -0.16 1.77
N ASP A 77 1.00 1.04 1.71
CA ASP A 77 2.21 1.46 2.41
C ASP A 77 3.38 0.49 2.16
N SER A 78 3.56 0.23 0.87
CA SER A 78 4.55 -0.71 0.34
C SER A 78 5.97 -0.15 0.37
N PHE A 79 6.10 1.18 0.42
CA PHE A 79 7.40 1.86 0.40
C PHE A 79 7.41 3.08 1.34
N TYR A 80 7.71 2.86 2.62
CA TYR A 80 7.97 3.97 3.52
C TYR A 80 9.31 4.66 3.20
N TRP A 81 9.42 5.99 3.41
CA TRP A 81 8.38 6.90 3.93
C TRP A 81 7.61 7.65 2.84
N THR A 82 8.22 7.83 1.67
CA THR A 82 7.76 8.73 0.60
C THR A 82 7.42 7.99 -0.70
N GLY A 83 7.26 6.68 -0.63
CA GLY A 83 6.96 5.87 -1.80
C GLY A 83 8.21 5.65 -2.66
N ILE A 84 8.03 5.83 -3.96
CA ILE A 84 9.11 5.83 -4.94
C ILE A 84 9.32 7.26 -5.41
N ASP A 85 10.53 7.80 -5.27
CA ASP A 85 10.78 9.22 -5.48
C ASP A 85 11.00 9.60 -6.95
N SER A 86 11.40 8.64 -7.78
CA SER A 86 11.70 8.86 -9.19
C SER A 86 11.54 7.58 -10.01
N LEU A 87 11.49 7.71 -11.34
CA LEU A 87 11.51 6.56 -12.22
C LEU A 87 12.87 5.87 -12.19
N GLU A 88 13.95 6.63 -12.10
CA GLU A 88 15.33 6.16 -12.06
C GLU A 88 15.63 5.31 -10.82
N GLY A 89 15.10 5.72 -9.67
CA GLY A 89 15.24 5.02 -8.38
C GLY A 89 14.27 3.85 -8.19
N ARG A 90 13.23 3.73 -9.02
CA ARG A 90 12.15 2.74 -8.89
C ARG A 90 12.67 1.33 -8.70
N ASP A 91 13.49 0.84 -9.64
CA ASP A 91 13.88 -0.57 -9.66
C ASP A 91 14.81 -0.91 -8.47
N ALA A 92 15.67 0.03 -8.07
CA ALA A 92 16.51 -0.13 -6.88
C ALA A 92 15.67 -0.17 -5.59
N ARG A 93 14.62 0.67 -5.51
CA ARG A 93 13.70 0.67 -4.37
C ARG A 93 12.92 -0.63 -4.28
N PHE A 94 12.34 -1.11 -5.39
CA PHE A 94 11.68 -2.43 -5.46
C PHE A 94 12.63 -3.57 -5.10
N GLN A 95 13.86 -3.55 -5.62
CA GLN A 95 14.84 -4.58 -5.28
C GLN A 95 15.11 -4.63 -3.77
N THR A 96 15.25 -3.46 -3.14
CA THR A 96 15.63 -3.35 -1.74
C THR A 96 14.50 -3.73 -0.78
N THR A 97 13.27 -3.25 -0.98
CA THR A 97 12.15 -3.53 -0.04
C THR A 97 11.25 -4.67 -0.47
N TYR A 98 11.16 -5.00 -1.75
CA TYR A 98 10.25 -6.04 -2.21
C TYR A 98 10.97 -7.32 -2.65
N GLU A 99 11.77 -7.24 -3.73
CA GLU A 99 12.30 -8.45 -4.35
C GLU A 99 13.28 -9.21 -3.46
N SER A 100 14.15 -8.51 -2.73
CA SER A 100 15.09 -9.17 -1.82
C SER A 100 14.41 -9.75 -0.58
N LYS A 101 13.34 -9.13 -0.09
CA LYS A 101 12.65 -9.50 1.16
C LYS A 101 11.70 -10.69 0.98
N TYR A 102 11.06 -10.79 -0.19
CA TYR A 102 10.12 -11.86 -0.53
C TYR A 102 10.69 -12.77 -1.62
N SER A 103 11.94 -13.21 -1.43
CA SER A 103 12.73 -14.01 -2.38
C SER A 103 12.74 -15.52 -2.09
N GLY A 104 12.05 -15.96 -1.05
CA GLY A 104 12.03 -17.35 -0.61
C GLY A 104 11.44 -18.30 -1.65
N ALA A 105 11.91 -19.56 -1.66
CA ALA A 105 11.60 -20.52 -2.73
C ALA A 105 10.10 -20.82 -2.90
N ASN A 106 9.30 -20.67 -1.85
CA ASN A 106 7.88 -20.97 -1.84
C ASN A 106 7.00 -19.75 -2.12
N ILE A 107 7.52 -18.53 -1.93
CA ILE A 107 6.76 -17.28 -2.13
C ILE A 107 7.21 -16.45 -3.33
N LYS A 108 8.44 -16.66 -3.82
CA LYS A 108 9.08 -15.83 -4.87
C LYS A 108 8.26 -15.64 -6.14
N ASN A 109 7.41 -16.60 -6.49
CA ASN A 109 6.59 -16.56 -7.72
C ASN A 109 5.09 -16.39 -7.45
N VAL A 110 4.69 -16.14 -6.20
CA VAL A 110 3.28 -15.87 -5.86
C VAL A 110 2.94 -14.45 -6.28
N ASP A 111 1.77 -14.28 -6.91
CA ASP A 111 1.25 -12.98 -7.31
C ASP A 111 0.99 -12.07 -6.11
N TRP A 112 1.33 -10.79 -6.22
CA TRP A 112 1.04 -9.74 -5.25
C TRP A 112 0.02 -8.78 -5.85
N VAL A 113 -1.13 -8.69 -5.20
CA VAL A 113 -2.27 -7.88 -5.61
C VAL A 113 -2.33 -6.71 -4.64
N ASN A 114 -1.92 -5.53 -5.10
CA ASN A 114 -1.63 -4.39 -4.24
C ASN A 114 -2.64 -3.25 -4.43
N VAL A 115 -2.78 -2.44 -3.38
CA VAL A 115 -3.29 -1.07 -3.42
C VAL A 115 -2.21 -0.10 -2.95
N MET A 116 -2.41 1.19 -3.17
CA MET A 116 -1.51 2.25 -2.66
C MET A 116 -1.97 2.70 -1.27
N GLY A 117 -1.02 2.93 -0.37
CA GLY A 117 -1.25 3.66 0.87
C GLY A 117 -0.80 5.12 0.76
N ASN A 118 -0.98 5.90 1.82
CA ASN A 118 -0.63 7.31 1.83
C ASN A 118 0.88 7.52 1.70
N HIS A 119 1.70 6.63 2.26
CA HIS A 119 3.16 6.69 2.11
C HIS A 119 3.61 6.46 0.69
N ASP A 120 2.90 5.60 -0.04
CA ASP A 120 3.17 5.35 -1.45
C ASP A 120 2.94 6.60 -2.32
N TYR A 121 2.03 7.48 -1.92
CA TYR A 121 1.78 8.78 -2.55
C TYR A 121 2.70 9.91 -2.06
N GLY A 122 3.70 9.63 -1.23
CA GLY A 122 4.64 10.62 -0.69
C GLY A 122 4.52 10.84 0.83
N GLY A 123 3.53 10.20 1.47
CA GLY A 123 3.29 10.26 2.90
C GLY A 123 2.83 11.65 3.30
N ALA A 124 3.76 12.47 3.76
CA ALA A 124 3.53 13.89 4.05
C ALA A 124 4.76 14.74 3.70
N ASN A 125 5.53 14.30 2.70
CA ASN A 125 6.63 15.05 2.12
C ASN A 125 6.25 15.53 0.71
N TYR A 126 7.15 16.21 0.01
CA TYR A 126 6.92 16.63 -1.36
C TYR A 126 6.66 15.45 -2.30
N VAL A 127 5.77 15.66 -3.26
CA VAL A 127 5.43 14.66 -4.29
C VAL A 127 6.15 14.90 -5.62
N CYS A 128 6.72 16.10 -5.80
CA CYS A 128 7.55 16.44 -6.96
C CYS A 128 9.02 16.12 -6.70
N ASN A 129 9.78 15.88 -7.78
CA ASN A 129 11.17 15.47 -7.70
C ASN A 129 12.03 16.07 -8.83
N VAL A 130 13.34 16.21 -8.58
CA VAL A 130 14.38 16.43 -9.59
C VAL A 130 15.42 15.33 -9.42
N GLY A 131 15.45 14.38 -10.37
CA GLY A 131 16.13 13.11 -10.14
C GLY A 131 15.54 12.40 -8.92
N ASP A 132 16.38 11.85 -8.05
CA ASP A 132 15.95 11.16 -6.83
C ASP A 132 15.66 12.11 -5.65
N HIS A 133 15.73 13.43 -5.86
CA HIS A 133 15.54 14.40 -4.80
C HIS A 133 14.13 14.97 -4.83
N LEU A 134 13.40 14.80 -3.74
CA LEU A 134 12.09 15.43 -3.54
C LEU A 134 12.24 16.95 -3.42
N VAL A 135 11.38 17.69 -4.12
CA VAL A 135 11.38 19.15 -4.17
C VAL A 135 9.96 19.69 -4.12
N ARG A 136 9.83 20.94 -3.68
CA ARG A 136 8.56 21.66 -3.75
C ARG A 136 8.05 21.71 -5.21
N CYS A 137 6.78 21.36 -5.40
CA CYS A 137 6.09 21.57 -6.67
C CYS A 137 5.92 23.08 -6.94
N ASN A 138 6.19 23.53 -8.17
CA ASN A 138 6.08 24.95 -8.54
C ASN A 138 4.63 25.36 -8.85
N SER A 139 3.73 24.40 -9.09
CA SER A 139 2.33 24.65 -9.41
C SER A 139 1.43 23.51 -8.97
N THR A 140 0.11 23.76 -8.92
CA THR A 140 -0.91 22.73 -8.69
C THR A 140 -0.86 21.63 -9.75
N GLN A 141 -0.57 21.99 -11.00
CA GLN A 141 -0.44 21.03 -12.09
C GLN A 141 0.76 20.09 -11.87
N GLU A 142 1.90 20.62 -11.44
CA GLU A 142 3.06 19.79 -11.09
C GLU A 142 2.77 18.87 -9.90
N MET A 143 2.05 19.36 -8.89
CA MET A 143 1.62 18.52 -7.75
C MET A 143 0.74 17.36 -8.20
N LEU A 144 -0.27 17.61 -9.04
CA LEU A 144 -1.12 16.54 -9.59
C LEU A 144 -0.31 15.56 -10.45
N GLN A 145 0.64 16.04 -11.25
CA GLN A 145 1.54 15.19 -12.01
C GLN A 145 2.44 14.35 -11.09
N GLY A 146 2.93 14.92 -9.99
CA GLY A 146 3.72 14.22 -8.98
C GLY A 146 2.94 13.05 -8.37
N LEU A 147 1.67 13.27 -7.97
CA LEU A 147 0.82 12.19 -7.47
C LEU A 147 0.58 11.08 -8.52
N GLN A 148 0.37 11.46 -9.79
CA GLN A 148 0.24 10.49 -10.87
C GLN A 148 1.55 9.72 -11.12
N ASN A 149 2.69 10.39 -11.01
CA ASN A 149 3.99 9.77 -11.14
C ASN A 149 4.19 8.71 -10.04
N LYS A 150 3.88 9.04 -8.77
CA LYS A 150 3.95 8.11 -7.63
C LYS A 150 3.17 6.81 -7.90
N PHE A 151 1.93 6.92 -8.39
CA PHE A 151 1.13 5.77 -8.81
C PHE A 151 1.78 5.02 -9.99
N SER A 152 2.23 5.74 -11.02
CA SER A 152 2.82 5.16 -12.22
C SER A 152 4.08 4.36 -11.93
N TYR A 153 4.88 4.80 -10.96
CA TYR A 153 6.11 4.11 -10.59
C TYR A 153 5.83 2.72 -10.02
N GLN A 154 4.69 2.51 -9.36
CA GLN A 154 4.32 1.19 -8.87
C GLN A 154 3.52 0.38 -9.92
N SER A 155 2.53 0.99 -10.57
CA SER A 155 1.65 0.29 -11.53
C SER A 155 2.35 -0.18 -12.80
N THR A 156 3.40 0.52 -13.23
CA THR A 156 4.18 0.15 -14.42
C THR A 156 5.37 -0.75 -14.11
N TYR A 157 5.67 -1.02 -12.84
CA TYR A 157 6.77 -1.89 -12.45
C TYR A 157 6.55 -3.31 -12.98
N LYS A 158 7.65 -3.95 -13.39
CA LYS A 158 7.65 -5.35 -13.84
C LYS A 158 8.60 -6.14 -12.98
N SER A 159 8.05 -6.98 -12.10
CA SER A 159 8.85 -7.86 -11.26
C SER A 159 9.66 -8.83 -12.14
N PRO A 160 10.95 -9.04 -11.87
CA PRO A 160 11.75 -10.07 -12.52
C PRO A 160 11.26 -11.50 -12.20
N ASN A 161 10.38 -11.65 -11.21
CA ASN A 161 9.81 -12.92 -10.78
C ASN A 161 8.40 -13.07 -11.33
N ASN A 162 8.30 -13.50 -12.59
CA ASN A 162 7.03 -13.73 -13.32
C ASN A 162 6.10 -12.51 -13.40
N ASN A 163 6.62 -11.28 -13.31
CA ASN A 163 5.81 -10.07 -13.26
C ASN A 163 4.71 -10.13 -12.16
N ARG A 164 5.05 -10.66 -10.99
CA ARG A 164 4.13 -10.90 -9.87
C ARG A 164 3.63 -9.64 -9.15
N TRP A 165 3.94 -8.43 -9.60
CA TRP A 165 3.45 -7.20 -8.95
C TRP A 165 2.25 -6.66 -9.73
N HIS A 166 1.06 -6.76 -9.14
CA HIS A 166 -0.20 -6.29 -9.72
C HIS A 166 -0.66 -5.05 -8.96
N LEU A 167 -0.80 -3.95 -9.70
CA LEU A 167 -1.41 -2.68 -9.31
C LEU A 167 -1.95 -2.07 -10.60
N ASN A 168 -3.03 -2.67 -11.13
CA ASN A 168 -3.47 -2.43 -12.50
C ASN A 168 -4.19 -1.09 -12.64
N ASP A 169 -4.86 -0.65 -11.59
CA ASP A 169 -5.54 0.63 -11.47
C ASP A 169 -5.73 0.95 -9.98
N ARG A 170 -6.35 2.09 -9.66
CA ARG A 170 -6.76 2.44 -8.29
C ARG A 170 -7.97 1.63 -7.81
N PHE A 171 -8.80 1.19 -8.76
CA PHE A 171 -9.81 0.17 -8.55
C PHE A 171 -9.67 -0.94 -9.58
N TYR A 172 -9.47 -2.17 -9.12
CA TYR A 172 -9.44 -3.32 -10.02
C TYR A 172 -9.80 -4.62 -9.31
N VAL A 173 -10.36 -5.55 -10.08
CA VAL A 173 -10.71 -6.88 -9.59
C VAL A 173 -9.63 -7.87 -10.02
N HIS A 174 -9.15 -8.67 -9.07
CA HIS A 174 -8.26 -9.80 -9.32
C HIS A 174 -8.92 -11.09 -8.89
N ARG A 175 -8.90 -12.12 -9.73
CA ARG A 175 -9.54 -13.41 -9.45
C ARG A 175 -8.50 -14.48 -9.16
N ILE A 176 -8.64 -15.16 -8.02
CA ILE A 176 -7.90 -16.39 -7.72
C ILE A 176 -8.83 -17.60 -7.79
N GLU A 177 -8.31 -18.73 -8.27
CA GLU A 177 -9.13 -19.92 -8.47
C GLU A 177 -8.34 -21.21 -8.23
N ASP A 178 -9.02 -22.21 -7.69
CA ASP A 178 -8.65 -23.61 -7.78
C ASP A 178 -9.59 -24.37 -8.71
N ARG A 179 -9.16 -24.53 -9.97
CA ARG A 179 -9.97 -25.16 -11.04
C ARG A 179 -10.40 -26.59 -10.70
N ALA A 180 -9.61 -27.31 -9.88
CA ALA A 180 -9.93 -28.69 -9.51
C ALA A 180 -11.14 -28.77 -8.57
N SER A 181 -11.25 -27.84 -7.63
CA SER A 181 -12.43 -27.72 -6.75
C SER A 181 -13.54 -26.84 -7.32
N GLY A 182 -13.24 -26.02 -8.33
CA GLY A 182 -14.18 -25.02 -8.87
C GLY A 182 -14.38 -23.82 -7.97
N VAL A 183 -13.61 -23.69 -6.87
CA VAL A 183 -13.68 -22.56 -5.94
C VAL A 183 -12.87 -21.40 -6.50
N SER A 184 -13.50 -20.22 -6.50
CA SER A 184 -12.88 -18.96 -6.91
C SER A 184 -13.18 -17.85 -5.91
N ILE A 185 -12.27 -16.89 -5.81
CA ILE A 185 -12.43 -15.66 -5.02
C ILE A 185 -12.12 -14.48 -5.93
N ASP A 186 -13.05 -13.53 -6.03
CA ASP A 186 -12.82 -12.23 -6.66
C ASP A 186 -12.40 -11.23 -5.57
N ILE A 187 -11.26 -10.59 -5.76
CA ILE A 187 -10.64 -9.65 -4.84
C ILE A 187 -10.82 -8.25 -5.43
N PHE A 188 -11.55 -7.40 -4.71
CA PHE A 188 -11.78 -6.01 -5.08
C PHE A 188 -10.71 -5.15 -4.40
N ASN A 189 -9.79 -4.61 -5.19
CA ASN A 189 -8.70 -3.77 -4.71
C ASN A 189 -9.14 -2.32 -4.85
N VAL A 190 -9.17 -1.61 -3.72
CA VAL A 190 -9.71 -0.25 -3.63
C VAL A 190 -8.70 0.66 -2.93
N ASP A 191 -8.28 1.73 -3.60
CA ASP A 191 -7.54 2.83 -3.01
C ASP A 191 -8.48 3.73 -2.19
N MET A 192 -8.30 3.76 -0.87
CA MET A 192 -9.16 4.50 0.09
C MET A 192 -8.44 5.69 0.74
N ASN A 193 -7.47 6.29 0.04
CA ASN A 193 -6.72 7.44 0.56
C ASN A 193 -7.57 8.71 0.71
N ASP A 194 -8.81 8.75 0.22
CA ASP A 194 -9.74 9.87 0.47
C ASP A 194 -10.23 9.95 1.93
N ALA A 195 -9.88 8.99 2.79
CA ALA A 195 -10.23 8.97 4.21
C ALA A 195 -9.55 10.09 5.05
N ASP A 196 -10.31 10.58 6.04
CA ASP A 196 -10.28 11.98 6.52
C ASP A 196 -9.09 12.44 7.40
N ILE A 197 -8.15 11.59 7.84
CA ILE A 197 -7.16 12.01 8.88
C ILE A 197 -5.71 11.60 8.61
N ALA A 198 -5.43 10.39 8.13
CA ALA A 198 -4.06 9.91 7.85
C ALA A 198 -3.76 9.67 6.37
N GLY A 199 -4.78 9.81 5.50
CA GLY A 199 -4.68 9.59 4.06
C GLY A 199 -4.24 10.84 3.30
N SER A 200 -5.11 11.27 2.39
CA SER A 200 -4.94 12.41 1.50
C SER A 200 -4.57 13.71 2.21
N HIS A 201 -5.07 13.96 3.43
CA HIS A 201 -4.72 15.15 4.20
C HIS A 201 -3.19 15.33 4.37
N GLY A 202 -2.49 14.28 4.80
CA GLY A 202 -1.04 14.31 4.98
C GLY A 202 -0.30 14.49 3.65
N VAL A 203 -0.73 13.72 2.64
CA VAL A 203 -0.16 13.76 1.28
C VAL A 203 -0.33 15.14 0.65
N CYS A 204 -1.50 15.76 0.83
CA CYS A 204 -1.80 17.06 0.27
C CYS A 204 -1.09 18.17 1.04
N CYS A 205 -1.07 18.14 2.37
CA CYS A 205 -0.33 19.15 3.13
C CYS A 205 1.18 19.13 2.85
N GLN A 206 1.79 17.95 2.68
CA GLN A 206 3.24 17.83 2.44
C GLN A 206 4.07 18.50 3.54
N CYS A 207 3.59 18.44 4.79
CA CYS A 207 4.10 19.23 5.91
C CYS A 207 5.60 19.05 6.13
N TYR A 208 6.12 17.83 6.06
CA TYR A 208 7.55 17.57 6.27
C TYR A 208 8.44 18.05 5.13
N GLY A 209 7.88 18.31 3.95
CA GLY A 209 8.61 18.97 2.86
C GLY A 209 8.73 20.47 3.12
N TYR A 210 7.64 21.11 3.57
CA TYR A 210 7.57 22.55 3.80
C TYR A 210 8.16 23.00 5.14
N ALA A 211 8.12 22.17 6.16
CA ALA A 211 8.68 22.47 7.47
C ALA A 211 10.22 22.45 7.41
N PRO A 212 10.91 23.42 8.02
CA PRO A 212 12.35 23.38 8.15
C PRO A 212 12.75 22.21 9.06
N SER A 213 13.92 21.63 8.82
CA SER A 213 14.39 20.39 9.47
C SER A 213 14.48 20.43 11.00
N ASN A 214 14.32 21.60 11.62
CA ASN A 214 14.31 21.83 13.07
C ASN A 214 12.91 22.18 13.63
N ASP A 215 11.83 22.15 12.83
CA ASP A 215 10.47 22.56 13.21
C ASP A 215 9.39 21.58 12.70
N ASN A 216 9.63 20.28 12.86
CA ASN A 216 8.71 19.22 12.41
C ASN A 216 7.61 18.87 13.44
N GLY A 217 7.67 19.46 14.64
CA GLY A 217 6.74 19.17 15.74
C GLY A 217 5.30 19.61 15.46
N GLY A 218 5.10 20.55 14.53
CA GLY A 218 3.76 21.04 14.14
C GLY A 218 3.01 20.13 13.17
N CYS A 219 3.68 19.17 12.52
CA CYS A 219 3.04 18.37 11.47
C CYS A 219 1.97 17.39 11.97
N GLY A 220 1.98 17.04 13.26
CA GLY A 220 0.94 16.17 13.85
C GLY A 220 -0.43 16.83 14.02
N GLY A 221 -0.51 18.17 13.91
CA GLY A 221 -1.75 18.93 13.98
C GLY A 221 -1.87 19.95 12.85
N ILE A 222 -1.19 19.72 11.74
CA ILE A 222 -1.20 20.61 10.59
C ILE A 222 -2.62 20.70 10.02
N ALA A 223 -3.04 21.89 9.63
CA ALA A 223 -4.33 22.13 9.03
C ALA A 223 -4.23 22.84 7.67
N ARG A 224 -5.28 22.71 6.87
CA ARG A 224 -5.45 23.46 5.63
C ARG A 224 -5.23 24.97 5.88
N GLY A 225 -4.32 25.56 5.11
CA GLY A 225 -4.00 27.00 5.20
C GLY A 225 -2.85 27.33 6.16
N ASP A 226 -2.37 26.37 6.95
CA ASP A 226 -1.15 26.55 7.71
C ASP A 226 0.05 26.72 6.78
N LYS A 227 1.05 27.50 7.23
CA LYS A 227 2.26 27.82 6.43
C LYS A 227 3.02 26.61 5.91
N TYR A 228 2.87 25.44 6.52
CA TYR A 228 3.52 24.20 6.09
C TYR A 228 2.57 23.22 5.40
N CYS A 229 1.25 23.50 5.34
CA CYS A 229 0.31 22.73 4.53
C CYS A 229 0.21 23.36 3.13
N CYS A 230 0.78 22.71 2.11
CA CYS A 230 0.96 23.27 0.76
C CYS A 230 1.65 24.66 0.76
N GLY A 231 2.48 24.96 1.76
CA GLY A 231 3.06 26.30 1.89
C GLY A 231 2.03 27.40 2.20
N GLY A 232 0.86 27.05 2.74
CA GLY A 232 -0.28 27.95 2.94
C GLY A 232 -1.22 28.07 1.72
N ASP A 233 -0.94 27.38 0.61
CA ASP A 233 -1.77 27.42 -0.59
C ASP A 233 -3.02 26.53 -0.45
N THR A 234 -4.11 27.15 -0.04
CA THR A 234 -5.40 26.46 0.13
C THR A 234 -5.99 25.92 -1.19
N ALA A 235 -5.71 26.56 -2.33
CA ALA A 235 -6.24 26.12 -3.62
C ALA A 235 -5.51 24.87 -4.12
N MET A 236 -4.19 24.82 -3.95
CA MET A 236 -3.41 23.61 -4.21
C MET A 236 -3.85 22.45 -3.32
N TYR A 237 -4.04 22.71 -2.02
CA TYR A 237 -4.53 21.72 -1.05
C TYR A 237 -5.90 21.17 -1.47
N ASP A 238 -6.88 22.05 -1.72
CA ASP A 238 -8.24 21.63 -2.09
C ASP A 238 -8.26 20.84 -3.40
N THR A 239 -7.44 21.24 -4.37
CA THR A 239 -7.30 20.51 -5.65
C THR A 239 -6.70 19.11 -5.44
N CYS A 240 -5.72 18.98 -4.54
CA CYS A 240 -5.16 17.70 -4.17
C CYS A 240 -6.20 16.79 -3.49
N MET A 241 -6.93 17.31 -2.50
CA MET A 241 -7.99 16.55 -1.81
C MET A 241 -9.08 16.10 -2.79
N ALA A 242 -9.53 17.01 -3.65
CA ALA A 242 -10.52 16.71 -4.68
C ALA A 242 -10.05 15.60 -5.62
N LYS A 243 -8.74 15.51 -5.91
CA LYS A 243 -8.19 14.44 -6.75
C LYS A 243 -8.27 13.06 -6.07
N PHE A 244 -8.03 12.99 -4.77
CA PHE A 244 -8.24 11.74 -4.02
C PHE A 244 -9.72 11.36 -3.94
N CYS A 245 -10.62 12.33 -3.77
CA CYS A 245 -12.06 12.07 -3.84
C CYS A 245 -12.48 11.54 -5.22
N GLU A 246 -12.01 12.17 -6.32
CA GLU A 246 -12.25 11.72 -7.70
C GLU A 246 -11.80 10.25 -7.88
N TRP A 247 -10.61 9.90 -7.42
CA TRP A 247 -10.11 8.52 -7.49
C TRP A 247 -10.89 7.53 -6.64
N ALA A 248 -11.40 7.94 -5.48
CA ALA A 248 -12.23 7.09 -4.66
C ALA A 248 -13.63 6.89 -5.27
N GLU A 249 -14.17 7.89 -5.97
CA GLU A 249 -15.45 7.79 -6.69
C GLU A 249 -15.40 6.77 -7.83
N ASP A 250 -14.25 6.58 -8.49
CA ASP A 250 -14.06 5.53 -9.51
C ASP A 250 -14.30 4.09 -8.97
N SER A 251 -14.30 3.92 -7.65
CA SER A 251 -14.47 2.64 -6.96
C SER A 251 -15.83 2.44 -6.26
N ARG A 252 -16.70 3.47 -6.27
CA ARG A 252 -17.99 3.51 -5.55
C ARG A 252 -19.18 3.35 -6.50
#